data_AF-A0A9D8GAI1-F1
#
_entry.id   AF-A0A9D8GAI1-F1
#
_cell.length_a   1.000
_cell.length_b   1.000
_cell.length_c   1.000
_cell.angle_alpha   90.00
_cell.angle_beta   90.00
_cell.angle_gamma   90.00
#
_symmetry.space_group_name_H-M   'P 1'
#
loop_
_entity.id
_entity.type
_entity.pdbx_description
1 polymer ?
#
loop_
_entity_poly.entity_id
_entity_poly.type
_entity_poly.pdbx_seq_one_letter_code
_entity_poly.pdbx_strand_id
1 'polypeptide(L)' 'MEHVLAAICRICPLCIARRKWPASAYARIMSKIESVCPFCRAYDRMARAARER' A
#
# COMPACT_ATOMS: atom_id res chain seq x y z
N MET A 1 1.94 -14.79 8.69
CA MET A 1 0.63 -14.14 8.41
C MET A 1 0.77 -12.81 7.66
N GLU A 2 1.81 -12.02 7.92
CA GLU A 2 2.04 -10.71 7.30
C GLU A 2 2.22 -10.75 5.75
N HIS A 3 2.75 -11.85 5.21
CA HIS A 3 2.90 -12.05 3.76
C HIS A 3 1.57 -12.08 3.00
N VAL A 4 0.50 -12.63 3.60
CA VAL A 4 -0.82 -12.73 2.96
C VAL A 4 -1.47 -11.34 2.90
N LEU A 5 -1.33 -10.54 3.96
CA LEU A 5 -1.81 -9.16 3.99
C LEU A 5 -1.06 -8.28 2.97
N ALA A 6 0.26 -8.48 2.84
CA ALA A 6 1.04 -7.80 1.80
C ALA A 6 0.62 -8.22 0.39
N ALA A 7 0.31 -9.50 0.16
CA ALA A 7 -0.22 -9.98 -1.11
C ALA A 7 -1.57 -9.32 -1.44
N ILE A 8 -2.49 -9.27 -0.48
CA ILE A 8 -3.80 -8.58 -0.61
C ILE A 8 -3.60 -7.10 -0.94
N CYS A 9 -2.64 -6.42 -0.30
CA CYS A 9 -2.33 -5.02 -0.59
C CYS A 9 -1.84 -4.82 -2.04
N ARG A 10 -1.17 -5.82 -2.63
CA ARG A 10 -0.70 -5.81 -4.02
C ARG A 10 -1.83 -5.91 -5.04
N ILE A 11 -2.91 -6.61 -4.69
CA ILE A 11 -4.14 -6.78 -5.50
C ILE A 11 -5.22 -5.76 -5.13
N CYS A 12 -5.00 -4.93 -4.12
CA CYS A 12 -5.99 -3.97 -3.65
C CYS A 12 -6.28 -2.94 -4.75
N PRO A 13 -7.53 -2.85 -5.25
CA PRO A 13 -7.87 -1.95 -6.36
C PRO A 13 -7.61 -0.49 -6.00
N LEU A 14 -7.70 -0.14 -4.72
CA LEU A 14 -7.41 1.20 -4.20
C LEU A 14 -5.91 1.56 -4.35
N CYS A 15 -5.03 0.63 -3.96
CA CYS A 15 -3.58 0.81 -4.09
C CYS A 15 -3.14 0.83 -5.55
N ILE A 16 -3.76 -0.01 -6.39
CA ILE A 16 -3.52 -0.05 -7.84
C ILE A 16 -3.98 1.27 -8.48
N ALA A 17 -5.18 1.74 -8.15
CA ALA A 17 -5.73 3.01 -8.66
C ALA A 17 -4.84 4.19 -8.30
N ARG A 18 -4.33 4.25 -7.06
CA ARG A 18 -3.36 5.28 -6.66
C ARG A 18 -2.07 5.23 -7.48
N ARG A 19 -1.50 4.04 -7.73
CA ARG A 19 -0.28 3.91 -8.56
C ARG A 19 -0.53 4.29 -10.01
N LYS A 20 -1.73 4.03 -10.51
CA LYS A 20 -2.13 4.34 -11.88
C LYS A 20 -2.46 5.82 -12.08
N TRP A 21 -2.96 6.50 -11.05
CA TRP A 21 -3.37 7.91 -11.09
C TRP A 21 -2.75 8.74 -9.96
N PRO A 22 -1.40 8.87 -9.90
CA PRO A 22 -0.72 9.55 -8.79
C PRO A 22 -1.02 11.06 -8.72
N ALA A 23 -1.39 11.68 -9.84
CA ALA A 23 -1.71 13.11 -9.92
C ALA A 23 -3.18 13.45 -9.63
N SER A 24 -4.04 12.44 -9.44
CA SER A 24 -5.48 12.66 -9.23
C SER A 24 -5.78 13.01 -7.76
N ALA A 25 -6.89 13.72 -7.52
CA ALA A 25 -7.38 14.01 -6.17
C ALA A 25 -7.57 12.73 -5.33
N TYR A 26 -7.91 11.63 -6.00
CA TYR A 26 -7.99 10.30 -5.41
C TYR A 26 -6.66 9.90 -4.73
N ALA A 27 -5.52 10.06 -5.40
CA ALA A 27 -4.22 9.69 -4.84
C ALA A 27 -3.87 10.50 -3.60
N ARG A 28 -4.21 11.80 -3.56
CA ARG A 28 -4.00 12.62 -2.34
C ARG A 28 -4.83 12.12 -1.16
N ILE A 29 -6.09 11.78 -1.39
CA ILE A 29 -6.97 11.24 -0.34
C ILE A 29 -6.46 9.87 0.10
N MET A 30 -6.08 9.02 -0.86
CA MET A 30 -5.56 7.69 -0.58
C MET A 30 -4.22 7.70 0.13
N SER A 31 -3.38 8.73 -0.05
CA SER A 31 -2.18 8.92 0.77
C SER A 31 -2.49 9.15 2.24
N LYS A 32 -3.60 9.82 2.57
CA LYS A 32 -4.03 9.96 3.98
C LYS A 32 -4.58 8.65 4.52
N ILE A 33 -5.39 7.93 3.72
CA ILE A 33 -6.00 6.66 4.14
C ILE A 33 -4.95 5.56 4.29
N GLU A 34 -3.92 5.55 3.45
CA GLU A 34 -2.79 4.61 3.54
C GLU A 34 -2.13 4.61 4.92
N SER A 35 -1.96 5.79 5.55
CA SER A 35 -1.38 5.89 6.90
C SER A 35 -2.19 5.16 7.97
N VAL A 36 -3.50 4.98 7.74
CA VAL A 36 -4.42 4.32 8.68
C VAL A 36 -4.70 2.87 8.27
N CYS A 37 -4.36 2.50 7.03
CA CYS A 37 -4.61 1.16 6.50
C CYS A 37 -3.61 0.13 7.06
N PRO A 38 -4.05 -0.89 7.82
CA PRO A 38 -3.16 -1.89 8.38
C PRO A 38 -2.45 -2.73 7.31
N PHE A 39 -3.06 -2.91 6.14
CA PHE A 39 -2.48 -3.66 5.02
C PHE A 39 -1.34 -2.91 4.33
N CYS A 40 -1.52 -1.61 4.07
CA CYS A 40 -0.46 -0.79 3.47
C CYS A 40 0.74 -0.69 4.40
N ARG A 41 0.50 -0.57 5.71
CA ARG A 41 1.56 -0.54 6.72
C ARG A 41 2.32 -1.87 6.78
N ALA A 42 1.63 -3.01 6.71
CA ALA A 42 2.27 -4.32 6.63
C ALA A 42 3.08 -4.50 5.34
N TYR A 43 2.57 -4.01 4.20
CA TYR A 43 3.27 -4.03 2.92
C TYR A 43 4.53 -3.14 2.93
N ASP A 44 4.47 -1.92 3.47
CA ASP A 44 5.64 -1.05 3.61
C ASP A 44 6.70 -1.68 4.53
N ARG A 45 6.29 -2.24 5.67
CA ARG A 45 7.19 -2.99 6.57
C ARG A 45 7.91 -4.13 5.84
N MET A 46 7.17 -4.94 5.09
CA MET A 46 7.73 -6.05 4.30
C MET A 46 8.67 -5.54 3.21
N ALA A 47 8.26 -4.50 2.47
CA ALA A 47 9.07 -3.92 1.40
C ALA A 47 10.35 -3.26 1.94
N ARG A 48 10.32 -2.72 3.16
CA ARG A 48 11.47 -2.14 3.85
C ARG A 48 12.39 -3.23 4.40
N ALA A 49 11.84 -4.23 5.09
CA ALA A 49 12.59 -5.40 5.57
C ALA A 49 13.25 -6.21 4.44
N ALA A 50 12.66 -6.23 3.24
CA ALA A 50 13.24 -6.86 2.06
C ALA A 50 14.40 -6.06 1.44
N ARG A 51 14.52 -4.75 1.72
CA ARG A 51 15.66 -3.93 1.26
C ARG A 51 16.86 -3.94 2.21
N GLU A 52 16.65 -4.37 3.46
CA GLU A 52 17.70 -4.47 4.49
C GLU A 52 18.37 -5.86 4.54
N ARG A 53 18.01 -6.78 3.62
CA ARG A 53 18.65 -8.09 3.47
C ARG A 53 19.55 -8.16 2.26
#